data_AF-A0A5B0MKB4-F1
#
_entry.id   AF-A0A5B0MKB4-F1
#
_cell.length_a   1.000
_cell.length_b   1.000
_cell.length_c   1.000
_cell.angle_alpha   90.00
_cell.angle_beta   90.00
_cell.angle_gamma   90.00
#
_symmetry.space_group_name_H-M   'P 1'
#
loop_
_entity.id
_entity.type
_entity.pdbx_description
1 polymer ?
#
loop_
_entity_poly.entity_id
_entity_poly.type
_entity_poly.pdbx_seq_one_letter_code
_entity_poly.pdbx_strand_id
1 'polypeptide(L)'
;MQLYNSIRFVAGGLSDQLNDYLHLLGITSSRQTAIRALTFLSTCAARDLRNAMTPMAGVPVGPSICIDNLDMEQRVHAHSIGHRTMMFHGSWGYIHHPHPSLLESLDLSKLSLKSYYESLQKVSSLIIQPSMFLPTADEDLHFEAVLKSQIARVMRHYIAEPSTRDESIQIHPPSIDPIDCSPPNIKMLKLMDASDNSAEGIGQVIESIISQSGLTAEEFCLRLQVMDGDLGTIQNFNSLRALRTPSAHPEHNLHNISFQLGASHTLWNIAQNILTAHFGDPTKTNDLGAWHYLHALGIPSDKAVPKKDFDQMINNMEKIHEASIFHCLRVIMGTTRDQVAETPGKIETCKWNQIIEACYDRFFSPEARRSTSKEASPKLFALLHRLHDFSTVIEANRAMKAGDIGRLVNIWKIWCIMSQALTADTSSTTF
;
A
#
# COMPACT_ATOMS: atom_id res chain seq x y z
N MET A 1 31.64 16.17 2.06
CA MET A 1 31.62 15.26 0.89
C MET A 1 32.23 13.89 1.20
N GLN A 2 33.50 13.78 1.61
CA GLN A 2 34.16 12.49 1.86
C GLN A 2 33.44 11.59 2.88
N LEU A 3 33.06 12.13 4.04
CA LEU A 3 32.34 11.35 5.07
C LEU A 3 30.97 10.87 4.59
N TYR A 4 30.24 11.71 3.86
CA TYR A 4 28.95 11.36 3.28
C TYR A 4 29.07 10.21 2.29
N ASN A 5 30.06 10.27 1.39
CA ASN A 5 30.35 9.20 0.45
C ASN A 5 30.74 7.91 1.18
N SER A 6 31.59 8.00 2.20
CA SER A 6 31.99 6.83 3.01
C SER A 6 30.81 6.12 3.65
N ILE A 7 29.89 6.84 4.27
CA ILE A 7 28.70 6.26 4.90
C ILE A 7 27.85 5.54 3.85
N ARG A 8 27.60 6.20 2.71
CA ARG A 8 26.79 5.63 1.62
C ARG A 8 27.44 4.39 1.00
N PHE A 9 28.75 4.41 0.79
CA PHE A 9 29.46 3.31 0.15
C PHE A 9 29.60 2.10 1.07
N VAL A 10 29.89 2.32 2.36
CA VAL A 10 29.90 1.25 3.34
C VAL A 10 28.51 0.62 3.47
N ALA A 11 27.45 1.43 3.52
CA ALA A 11 26.07 0.93 3.53
C ALA A 11 25.70 0.18 2.22
N GLY A 12 26.26 0.61 1.09
CA GLY A 12 26.11 -0.03 -0.22
C GLY A 12 26.94 -1.30 -0.42
N GLY A 13 27.62 -1.80 0.61
CA GLY A 13 28.40 -3.05 0.54
C GLY A 13 29.74 -2.93 -0.18
N LEU A 14 30.31 -1.73 -0.27
CA LEU A 14 31.60 -1.51 -0.91
C LEU A 14 32.73 -2.23 -0.14
N SER A 15 33.59 -2.95 -0.85
CA SER A 15 34.67 -3.73 -0.25
C SER A 15 35.75 -2.85 0.37
N ASP A 16 36.44 -3.37 1.38
CA ASP A 16 37.50 -2.66 2.10
C ASP A 16 38.60 -2.17 1.14
N GLN A 17 39.02 -3.04 0.21
CA GLN A 17 40.03 -2.70 -0.80
C GLN A 17 39.61 -1.54 -1.71
N LEU A 18 38.35 -1.54 -2.16
CA LEU A 18 37.84 -0.45 -2.99
C LEU A 18 37.69 0.84 -2.17
N ASN A 19 37.32 0.73 -0.89
CA ASN A 19 37.23 1.89 -0.01
C ASN A 19 38.60 2.52 0.21
N ASP A 20 39.65 1.73 0.39
CA ASP A 20 41.01 2.21 0.59
C ASP A 20 41.55 2.93 -0.66
N TYR A 21 41.25 2.40 -1.85
CA TYR A 21 41.58 3.07 -3.11
C TYR A 21 40.86 4.43 -3.24
N LEU A 22 39.54 4.46 -2.99
CA LEU A 22 38.76 5.70 -3.03
C LEU A 22 39.19 6.70 -1.94
N HIS A 23 39.68 6.19 -0.80
CA HIS A 23 40.21 7.01 0.27
C HIS A 23 41.52 7.68 -0.15
N LEU A 24 42.42 6.94 -0.81
CA LEU A 24 43.66 7.48 -1.37
C LEU A 24 43.39 8.58 -2.40
N LEU A 25 42.33 8.43 -3.21
CA LEU A 25 41.89 9.44 -4.16
C LEU A 25 41.18 10.65 -3.51
N GLY A 26 40.97 10.63 -2.19
CA GLY A 26 40.28 11.70 -1.46
C GLY A 26 38.77 11.76 -1.76
N ILE A 27 38.17 10.67 -2.25
CA ILE A 27 36.73 10.57 -2.55
C ILE A 27 35.94 10.16 -1.30
N THR A 28 36.55 9.32 -0.46
CA THR A 28 36.00 8.81 0.81
C THR A 28 36.96 9.06 1.97
N SER A 29 36.44 9.06 3.19
CA SER A 29 37.19 8.81 4.41
C SER A 29 37.44 7.31 4.60
N SER A 30 38.34 6.95 5.54
CA SER A 30 38.61 5.55 5.89
C SER A 30 37.34 4.84 6.37
N ARG A 31 37.30 3.52 6.17
CA ARG A 31 36.17 2.67 6.59
C ARG A 31 35.92 2.76 8.10
N GLN A 32 36.98 2.83 8.90
CA GLN A 32 36.87 3.01 10.35
C GLN A 32 36.16 4.31 10.72
N THR A 33 36.45 5.39 9.98
CA THR A 33 35.77 6.69 10.16
C THR A 33 34.29 6.59 9.80
N ALA A 34 33.97 5.90 8.70
CA ALA A 34 32.59 5.64 8.28
C ALA A 34 31.80 4.87 9.35
N ILE A 35 32.39 3.80 9.90
CA ILE A 35 31.76 3.01 10.97
C ILE A 35 31.57 3.83 12.23
N ARG A 36 32.58 4.60 12.66
CA ARG A 36 32.43 5.50 13.81
C ARG A 36 31.29 6.50 13.62
N ALA A 37 31.16 7.06 12.42
CA ALA A 37 30.06 7.95 12.09
C ALA A 37 28.70 7.22 12.11
N LEU A 38 28.60 6.01 11.57
CA LEU A 38 27.40 5.18 11.67
C LEU A 38 27.03 4.85 13.12
N THR A 39 27.99 4.49 13.98
CA THR A 39 27.77 4.26 15.41
C THR A 39 27.26 5.52 16.12
N PHE A 40 27.85 6.68 15.80
CA PHE A 40 27.41 7.96 16.35
C PHE A 40 25.98 8.30 15.90
N LEU A 41 25.68 8.16 14.60
CA LEU A 41 24.35 8.37 14.04
C LEU A 41 23.31 7.41 14.65
N SER A 42 23.67 6.15 14.86
CA SER A 42 22.81 5.18 15.54
C SER A 42 22.50 5.60 16.98
N THR A 43 23.46 6.17 17.70
CA THR A 43 23.25 6.70 19.05
C THR A 43 22.33 7.92 19.03
N CYS A 44 22.49 8.83 18.06
CA CYS A 44 21.58 9.95 17.85
C CYS A 44 20.16 9.48 17.52
N ALA A 45 20.02 8.54 16.60
CA ALA A 45 18.73 7.97 16.20
C ALA A 45 18.02 7.29 17.38
N ALA A 46 18.75 6.54 18.22
CA ALA A 46 18.20 5.92 19.43
C ALA A 46 17.70 6.97 20.45
N ARG A 47 18.42 8.09 20.60
CA ARG A 47 17.96 9.21 21.44
C ARG A 47 16.71 9.88 20.86
N ASP A 48 16.70 10.13 19.55
CA ASP A 48 15.57 10.77 18.87
C ASP A 48 14.32 9.88 18.92
N LEU A 49 14.48 8.55 18.81
CA LEU A 49 13.43 7.57 19.01
C LEU A 49 12.85 7.66 20.43
N ARG A 50 13.70 7.67 21.47
CA ARG A 50 13.26 7.80 22.87
C ARG A 50 12.50 9.11 23.12
N ASN A 51 13.01 10.21 22.56
CA ASN A 51 12.33 11.50 22.63
C ASN A 51 10.95 11.44 21.95
N ALA A 52 10.85 10.79 20.80
CA ALA A 52 9.58 10.59 20.11
C ALA A 52 8.63 9.61 20.83
N MET A 53 9.14 8.65 21.60
CA MET A 53 8.29 7.75 22.39
C MET A 53 7.76 8.39 23.68
N THR A 54 8.37 9.48 24.13
CA THR A 54 8.02 10.18 25.37
C THR A 54 6.56 10.69 25.28
N PRO A 55 5.73 10.49 26.33
CA PRO A 55 4.35 10.94 26.32
C PRO A 55 4.22 12.43 26.00
N MET A 56 3.41 12.74 24.98
CA MET A 56 3.05 14.12 24.66
C MET A 56 1.98 14.61 25.63
N ALA A 57 2.16 15.81 26.17
CA ALA A 57 1.18 16.42 27.07
C ALA A 57 -0.17 16.57 26.35
N GLY A 58 -1.23 16.03 26.94
CA GLY A 58 -2.60 16.11 26.42
C GLY A 58 -2.96 15.09 25.33
N VAL A 59 -2.01 14.28 24.83
CA VAL A 59 -2.28 13.23 23.84
C VAL A 59 -2.18 11.86 24.51
N PRO A 60 -3.30 11.12 24.69
CA PRO A 60 -3.33 9.89 25.47
C PRO A 60 -2.90 8.63 24.69
N VAL A 61 -2.66 8.76 23.38
CA VAL A 61 -2.23 7.67 22.49
C VAL A 61 -0.72 7.72 22.26
N GLY A 62 -0.07 6.57 22.14
CA GLY A 62 1.33 6.48 21.72
C GLY A 62 1.52 6.86 20.24
N PRO A 63 2.77 7.04 19.77
CA PRO A 63 3.02 7.09 18.34
C PRO A 63 2.59 5.79 17.67
N SER A 64 2.18 5.88 16.40
CA SER A 64 1.90 4.70 15.59
C SER A 64 3.19 3.96 15.28
N ILE A 65 3.17 2.62 15.39
CA ILE A 65 4.34 1.77 15.22
C ILE A 65 4.09 0.83 14.03
N CYS A 66 4.92 0.93 13.00
CA CYS A 66 4.84 0.05 11.84
C CYS A 66 5.98 -0.97 11.92
N ILE A 67 5.65 -2.25 11.79
CA ILE A 67 6.63 -3.34 11.76
C ILE A 67 6.42 -4.23 10.54
N ASP A 68 7.52 -4.79 10.05
CA ASP A 68 7.49 -5.76 8.97
C ASP A 68 8.72 -6.68 9.07
N ASN A 69 8.65 -7.82 8.40
CA ASN A 69 9.73 -8.80 8.38
C ASN A 69 10.92 -8.30 7.54
N LEU A 70 12.12 -8.74 7.91
CA LEU A 70 13.34 -8.55 7.14
C LEU A 70 14.07 -9.88 6.99
N ASP A 71 14.01 -10.43 5.78
CA ASP A 71 14.77 -11.61 5.40
C ASP A 71 16.00 -11.21 4.59
N MET A 72 17.20 -11.47 5.13
CA MET A 72 18.47 -11.26 4.43
C MET A 72 19.12 -12.60 4.09
N GLU A 73 19.31 -12.87 2.80
CA GLU A 73 20.10 -14.02 2.34
C GLU A 73 21.57 -13.64 2.20
N GLN A 74 22.43 -14.24 3.03
CA GLN A 74 23.86 -14.27 2.74
C GLN A 74 24.14 -15.46 1.84
N ARG A 75 24.25 -15.19 0.54
CA ARG A 75 24.54 -16.21 -0.46
C ARG A 75 26.05 -16.46 -0.60
N VAL A 76 26.45 -17.72 -0.56
CA VAL A 76 27.84 -18.14 -0.83
C VAL A 76 27.90 -18.77 -2.21
N HIS A 77 28.83 -18.32 -3.06
CA HIS A 77 28.95 -18.83 -4.44
C HIS A 77 29.48 -20.27 -4.52
N ALA A 78 30.38 -20.65 -3.62
CA ALA A 78 30.95 -22.00 -3.54
C ALA A 78 30.75 -22.57 -2.14
N HIS A 79 29.85 -23.55 -2.04
CA HIS A 79 29.56 -24.22 -0.77
C HIS A 79 30.76 -25.04 -0.31
N SER A 80 31.12 -24.92 0.97
CA SER A 80 32.10 -25.79 1.64
C SER A 80 31.65 -26.08 3.08
N ILE A 81 32.32 -27.02 3.75
CA ILE A 81 32.00 -27.34 5.15
C ILE A 81 32.22 -26.07 6.00
N GLY A 82 31.15 -25.56 6.62
CA GLY A 82 31.15 -24.30 7.37
C GLY A 82 30.83 -23.04 6.55
N HIS A 83 30.81 -23.12 5.22
CA HIS A 83 30.41 -22.02 4.34
C HIS A 83 29.19 -22.42 3.52
N ARG A 84 28.01 -22.07 4.03
CA ARG A 84 26.74 -22.28 3.37
C ARG A 84 26.01 -20.95 3.24
N THR A 85 25.13 -20.87 2.26
CA THR A 85 24.12 -19.82 2.22
C THR A 85 23.33 -19.85 3.53
N MET A 86 23.12 -18.67 4.12
CA MET A 86 22.36 -18.51 5.36
C MET A 86 21.27 -17.48 5.15
N MET A 87 20.11 -17.75 5.73
CA MET A 87 19.02 -16.79 5.85
C MET A 87 19.07 -16.18 7.25
N PHE A 88 19.05 -14.86 7.32
CA PHE A 88 18.84 -14.11 8.54
C PHE A 88 17.40 -13.63 8.55
N HIS A 89 16.71 -13.92 9.64
CA HIS A 89 15.32 -13.54 9.86
C HIS A 89 15.29 -12.50 10.98
N GLY A 90 14.94 -11.26 10.65
CA GLY A 90 14.73 -10.21 11.62
C GLY A 90 13.43 -9.48 11.36
N SER A 91 13.19 -8.44 12.15
CA SER A 91 12.09 -7.51 11.93
C SER A 91 12.64 -6.09 11.98
N TRP A 92 12.13 -5.26 11.08
CA TRP A 92 12.39 -3.84 11.06
C TRP A 92 11.10 -3.09 11.35
N GLY A 93 11.23 -1.80 11.63
CA GLY A 93 10.05 -0.97 11.84
C GLY A 93 10.41 0.47 12.08
N TYR A 94 9.39 1.29 12.19
CA TYR A 94 9.50 2.71 12.49
C TYR A 94 8.30 3.18 13.31
N ILE A 95 8.47 4.32 13.97
CA ILE A 95 7.37 5.04 14.60
C ILE A 95 7.10 6.34 13.87
N HIS A 96 5.86 6.80 13.93
CA HIS A 96 5.48 8.14 13.51
C HIS A 96 4.34 8.66 14.37
N HIS A 97 4.26 9.98 14.51
CA HIS A 97 3.10 10.60 15.14
C HIS A 97 2.06 10.95 14.07
N PRO A 98 0.76 10.87 14.40
CA PRO A 98 -0.27 11.47 13.58
C PRO A 98 0.07 12.95 13.33
N HIS A 99 -0.24 13.43 12.13
CA HIS A 99 0.01 14.82 11.79
C HIS A 99 -0.73 15.77 12.77
N PRO A 100 -0.14 16.90 13.20
CA PRO A 100 -0.79 17.80 14.16
C PRO A 100 -2.20 18.25 13.73
N SER A 101 -2.41 18.54 12.45
CA SER A 101 -3.73 18.92 11.93
C SER A 101 -4.78 17.81 12.09
N LEU A 102 -4.37 16.55 12.03
CA LEU A 102 -5.26 15.41 12.30
C LEU A 102 -5.54 15.29 13.80
N LEU A 103 -4.54 15.49 14.66
CA LEU A 103 -4.79 15.49 16.11
C LEU A 103 -5.73 16.60 16.55
N GLU A 104 -5.64 17.78 15.92
CA GLU A 104 -6.52 18.93 16.17
C GLU A 104 -7.97 18.69 15.75
N SER A 105 -8.23 17.82 14.77
CA SER A 105 -9.59 17.50 14.33
C SER A 105 -10.28 16.42 15.19
N LEU A 106 -9.53 15.72 16.04
CA LEU A 106 -10.02 14.60 16.83
C LEU A 106 -10.42 14.99 18.26
N ASP A 107 -11.43 14.32 18.80
CA ASP A 107 -11.72 14.35 20.24
C ASP A 107 -10.71 13.47 21.00
N LEU A 108 -9.63 14.09 21.50
CA LEU A 108 -8.57 13.40 22.24
C LEU A 108 -9.08 12.64 23.46
N SER A 109 -10.23 13.02 24.05
CA SER A 109 -10.80 12.30 25.18
C SER A 109 -11.25 10.88 24.80
N LYS A 110 -11.55 10.64 23.52
CA LYS A 110 -11.93 9.33 22.96
C LYS A 110 -10.74 8.44 22.60
N LEU A 111 -9.53 8.98 22.59
CA LEU A 111 -8.30 8.24 22.25
C LEU A 111 -7.62 7.61 23.47
N SER A 112 -8.27 7.67 24.64
CA SER A 112 -7.75 7.04 25.85
C SER A 112 -7.91 5.51 25.83
N LEU A 113 -7.02 4.80 26.53
CA LEU A 113 -7.11 3.35 26.69
C LEU A 113 -8.46 2.91 27.31
N LYS A 114 -8.99 3.71 28.24
CA LYS A 114 -10.31 3.48 28.84
C LYS A 114 -11.41 3.55 27.79
N SER A 115 -11.43 4.60 26.96
CA SER A 115 -12.44 4.77 25.90
C SER A 115 -12.35 3.68 24.85
N TYR A 116 -11.14 3.19 24.56
CA TYR A 116 -10.93 2.03 23.70
C TYR A 116 -11.60 0.77 24.27
N TYR A 117 -11.37 0.44 25.55
CA TYR A 117 -12.02 -0.71 26.18
C TYR A 117 -13.54 -0.59 26.29
N GLU A 118 -14.05 0.59 26.64
CA GLU A 118 -15.50 0.86 26.65
C GLU A 118 -16.13 0.67 25.26
N SER A 119 -15.38 0.94 24.19
CA SER A 119 -15.82 0.72 22.81
C SER A 119 -15.80 -0.76 22.46
N LEU A 120 -14.74 -1.49 22.84
CA LEU A 120 -14.63 -2.94 22.60
C LEU A 120 -15.72 -3.76 23.31
N GLN A 121 -16.15 -3.35 24.51
CA GLN A 121 -17.22 -4.05 25.23
C GLN A 121 -18.53 -4.11 24.42
N LYS A 122 -18.81 -3.09 23.61
CA LYS A 122 -20.00 -3.01 22.77
C LYS A 122 -19.96 -3.99 21.60
N VAL A 123 -18.77 -4.42 21.18
CA VAL A 123 -18.58 -5.35 20.04
C VAL A 123 -19.24 -6.70 20.31
N SER A 124 -19.24 -7.17 21.57
CA SER A 124 -19.90 -8.43 21.95
C SER A 124 -21.40 -8.45 21.67
N SER A 125 -22.03 -7.27 21.65
CA SER A 125 -23.46 -7.06 21.37
C SER A 125 -23.75 -6.53 19.97
N LEU A 126 -22.70 -6.31 19.14
CA LEU A 126 -22.86 -5.75 17.80
C LEU A 126 -23.45 -6.80 16.85
N ILE A 127 -24.66 -6.53 16.35
CA ILE A 127 -25.27 -7.37 15.31
C ILE A 127 -24.71 -6.95 13.96
N ILE A 128 -23.84 -7.78 13.39
CA ILE A 128 -23.27 -7.55 12.07
C ILE A 128 -24.34 -7.80 11.00
N GLN A 129 -24.61 -6.78 10.17
CA GLN A 129 -25.55 -6.87 9.05
C GLN A 129 -24.81 -6.75 7.72
N PRO A 130 -25.22 -7.46 6.65
CA PRO A 130 -24.58 -7.33 5.34
C PRO A 130 -24.52 -5.89 4.83
N SER A 131 -25.57 -5.10 5.09
CA SER A 131 -25.65 -3.67 4.74
C SER A 131 -24.51 -2.81 5.30
N MET A 132 -23.82 -3.26 6.36
CA MET A 132 -22.65 -2.55 6.91
C MET A 132 -21.44 -2.58 5.97
N PHE A 133 -21.41 -3.52 5.03
CA PHE A 133 -20.31 -3.73 4.08
C PHE A 133 -20.71 -3.49 2.62
N LEU A 134 -22.00 -3.24 2.35
CA LEU A 134 -22.47 -2.88 1.01
C LEU A 134 -22.30 -1.37 0.79
N PRO A 135 -21.95 -0.94 -0.43
CA PRO A 135 -22.01 0.47 -0.81
C PRO A 135 -23.43 1.03 -0.61
N THR A 136 -23.51 2.27 -0.14
CA THR A 136 -24.74 3.07 -0.15
C THR A 136 -24.97 3.71 -1.52
N ALA A 137 -26.16 4.24 -1.76
CA ALA A 137 -26.47 4.94 -3.01
C ALA A 137 -25.53 6.14 -3.28
N ASP A 138 -25.16 6.88 -2.24
CA ASP A 138 -24.22 8.01 -2.35
C ASP A 138 -22.81 7.52 -2.66
N GLU A 139 -22.40 6.38 -2.11
CA GLU A 139 -21.10 5.75 -2.40
C GLU A 139 -21.05 5.19 -3.83
N ASP A 140 -22.16 4.66 -4.35
CA ASP A 140 -22.26 4.22 -5.75
C ASP A 140 -22.18 5.41 -6.72
N LEU A 141 -22.86 6.52 -6.42
CA LEU A 141 -22.76 7.77 -7.20
C LEU A 141 -21.34 8.33 -7.15
N HIS A 142 -20.67 8.25 -6.00
CA HIS A 142 -19.27 8.64 -5.88
C HIS A 142 -18.37 7.74 -6.72
N PHE A 143 -18.58 6.42 -6.69
CA PHE A 143 -17.79 5.48 -7.49
C PHE A 143 -18.00 5.69 -8.99
N GLU A 144 -19.21 6.05 -9.44
CA GLU A 144 -19.44 6.50 -10.81
C GLU A 144 -18.58 7.74 -11.17
N ALA A 145 -18.54 8.75 -10.28
CA ALA A 145 -17.68 9.92 -10.47
C ALA A 145 -16.19 9.54 -10.50
N VAL A 146 -15.76 8.56 -9.71
CA VAL A 146 -14.41 7.96 -9.78
C VAL A 146 -14.14 7.40 -11.16
N LEU A 147 -15.00 6.53 -11.68
CA LEU A 147 -14.83 5.92 -13.00
C LEU A 147 -14.74 6.98 -14.10
N LYS A 148 -15.65 7.96 -14.08
CA LYS A 148 -15.65 9.10 -15.01
C LYS A 148 -14.37 9.93 -14.91
N SER A 149 -13.84 10.15 -13.72
CA SER A 149 -12.57 10.87 -13.53
C SER A 149 -11.37 10.12 -14.12
N GLN A 150 -11.36 8.79 -14.04
CA GLN A 150 -10.31 7.97 -14.65
C GLN A 150 -10.38 8.06 -16.18
N ILE A 151 -11.58 8.03 -16.76
CA ILE A 151 -11.81 8.26 -18.20
C ILE A 151 -11.35 9.65 -18.61
N ALA A 152 -11.79 10.68 -17.88
CA ALA A 152 -11.43 12.08 -18.11
C ALA A 152 -9.92 12.28 -18.07
N ARG A 153 -9.22 11.62 -17.14
CA ARG A 153 -7.76 11.70 -17.04
C ARG A 153 -7.09 11.17 -18.32
N VAL A 154 -7.48 10.00 -18.81
CA VAL A 154 -6.92 9.43 -20.05
C VAL A 154 -7.27 10.30 -21.26
N MET A 155 -8.50 10.79 -21.33
CA MET A 155 -8.92 11.70 -22.39
C MET A 155 -8.06 12.96 -22.41
N ARG A 156 -7.74 13.52 -21.24
CA ARG A 156 -6.90 14.72 -21.10
C ARG A 156 -5.46 14.49 -21.54
N HIS A 157 -4.88 13.37 -21.09
CA HIS A 157 -3.45 13.10 -21.31
C HIS A 157 -3.16 12.68 -22.76
N TYR A 158 -4.10 11.99 -23.43
CA TYR A 158 -3.81 11.31 -24.68
C TYR A 158 -4.68 11.73 -25.88
N ILE A 159 -5.77 12.48 -25.67
CA ILE A 159 -6.73 12.79 -26.74
C ILE A 159 -6.93 14.30 -26.91
N ALA A 160 -7.47 14.98 -25.91
CA ALA A 160 -7.79 16.40 -25.99
C ALA A 160 -7.93 17.07 -24.61
N GLU A 161 -7.95 18.39 -24.54
CA GLU A 161 -8.39 19.15 -23.37
C GLU A 161 -9.75 19.83 -23.61
N PRO A 162 -10.60 20.02 -22.58
CA PRO A 162 -11.83 20.80 -22.72
C PRO A 162 -11.53 22.30 -22.90
N SER A 163 -12.37 23.00 -23.65
CA SER A 163 -12.29 24.47 -23.82
C SER A 163 -12.40 25.22 -22.48
N THR A 164 -13.29 24.76 -21.59
CA THR A 164 -13.55 25.34 -20.26
C THR A 164 -13.43 24.24 -19.20
N ARG A 165 -12.52 24.41 -18.23
CA ARG A 165 -12.21 23.36 -17.23
C ARG A 165 -13.27 23.21 -16.15
N ASP A 166 -13.89 24.30 -15.71
CA ASP A 166 -14.80 24.28 -14.56
C ASP A 166 -16.14 23.58 -14.89
N GLU A 167 -16.56 23.61 -16.15
CA GLU A 167 -17.78 22.95 -16.64
C GLU A 167 -17.54 21.51 -17.12
N SER A 168 -16.28 21.04 -17.05
CA SER A 168 -15.89 19.73 -17.54
C SER A 168 -15.99 18.66 -16.46
N ILE A 169 -16.23 17.41 -16.85
CA ILE A 169 -16.02 16.27 -15.96
C ILE A 169 -14.55 16.27 -15.53
N GLN A 170 -14.34 16.31 -14.21
CA GLN A 170 -13.04 16.51 -13.61
C GLN A 170 -12.15 15.27 -13.71
N ILE A 171 -10.84 15.48 -13.85
CA ILE A 171 -9.84 14.40 -13.90
C ILE A 171 -9.50 13.80 -12.52
N HIS A 172 -9.99 14.44 -11.47
CA HIS A 172 -9.88 13.98 -10.09
C HIS A 172 -11.30 13.75 -9.56
N PRO A 173 -11.53 12.64 -8.84
CA PRO A 173 -12.84 12.40 -8.24
C PRO A 173 -13.09 13.38 -7.08
N PRO A 174 -14.36 13.57 -6.69
CA PRO A 174 -14.72 14.36 -5.51
C PRO A 174 -14.03 13.81 -4.25
N SER A 175 -13.50 14.72 -3.42
CA SER A 175 -12.95 14.37 -2.11
C SER A 175 -14.05 13.96 -1.12
N ILE A 176 -13.75 13.04 -0.21
CA ILE A 176 -14.67 12.61 0.85
C ILE A 176 -14.13 13.00 2.22
N ASP A 177 -12.97 12.48 2.60
CA ASP A 177 -12.37 12.72 3.91
C ASP A 177 -10.85 12.87 3.77
N PRO A 178 -10.39 14.04 3.27
CA PRO A 178 -8.97 14.29 3.07
C PRO A 178 -8.26 14.64 4.38
N ILE A 179 -7.10 14.00 4.60
CA ILE A 179 -6.13 14.31 5.63
C ILE A 179 -4.86 14.93 5.02
N ASP A 180 -4.05 15.56 5.86
CA ASP A 180 -2.74 16.05 5.46
C ASP A 180 -1.84 14.87 5.05
N CYS A 181 -1.49 14.81 3.76
CA CYS A 181 -0.67 13.76 3.17
C CYS A 181 0.82 14.14 3.06
N SER A 182 1.26 15.17 3.80
CA SER A 182 2.68 15.51 3.88
C SER A 182 3.49 14.31 4.41
N PRO A 183 4.73 14.10 3.91
CA PRO A 183 5.55 12.98 4.35
C PRO A 183 5.75 12.98 5.88
N PRO A 184 5.40 11.89 6.58
CA PRO A 184 5.50 11.83 8.03
C PRO A 184 6.98 11.83 8.47
N ASN A 185 7.26 12.42 9.63
CA ASN A 185 8.57 12.33 10.26
C ASN A 185 8.70 10.98 10.98
N ILE A 186 9.27 10.00 10.27
CA ILE A 186 9.48 8.65 10.81
C ILE A 186 10.75 8.57 11.66
N LYS A 187 10.72 7.77 12.73
CA LYS A 187 11.90 7.37 13.50
C LYS A 187 12.07 5.86 13.39
N MET A 188 13.18 5.42 12.81
CA MET A 188 13.47 4.00 12.62
C MET A 188 13.74 3.32 13.96
N LEU A 189 13.15 2.15 14.16
CA LEU A 189 13.57 1.21 15.19
C LEU A 189 14.92 0.61 14.79
N LYS A 190 15.75 0.31 15.78
CA LYS A 190 16.93 -0.53 15.57
C LYS A 190 16.45 -1.92 15.15
N LEU A 191 17.12 -2.47 14.13
CA LEU A 191 16.84 -3.81 13.63
C LEU A 191 16.79 -4.84 14.78
N MET A 192 15.76 -5.67 14.75
CA MET A 192 15.46 -6.63 15.80
C MET A 192 15.85 -8.03 15.33
N ASP A 193 16.64 -8.73 16.14
CA ASP A 193 17.05 -10.12 15.90
C ASP A 193 15.96 -11.08 16.39
N ALA A 194 14.74 -10.85 15.91
CA ALA A 194 13.54 -11.61 16.17
C ALA A 194 12.65 -11.52 14.93
N SER A 195 11.95 -12.62 14.61
CA SER A 195 11.06 -12.68 13.46
C SER A 195 9.60 -12.69 13.93
N ASP A 196 8.79 -11.81 13.36
CA ASP A 196 7.35 -11.73 13.58
C ASP A 196 6.55 -12.82 12.85
N ASN A 197 7.22 -13.77 12.19
CA ASN A 197 6.61 -14.92 11.51
C ASN A 197 6.09 -16.01 12.47
N SER A 198 6.10 -15.77 13.79
CA SER A 198 5.52 -16.67 14.79
C SER A 198 4.96 -15.91 15.99
N ALA A 199 4.05 -16.53 16.75
CA ALA A 199 3.49 -15.97 17.98
C ALA A 199 4.57 -15.71 19.06
N GLU A 200 5.60 -16.56 19.15
CA GLU A 200 6.72 -16.34 20.06
C GLU A 200 7.57 -15.15 19.60
N GLY A 201 7.92 -15.12 18.32
CA GLY A 201 8.79 -14.11 17.76
C GLY A 201 8.17 -12.71 17.73
N ILE A 202 6.86 -12.57 17.49
CA ILE A 202 6.18 -11.27 17.66
C ILE A 202 6.21 -10.79 19.13
N GLY A 203 6.20 -11.71 20.10
CA GLY A 203 6.40 -11.37 21.51
C GLY A 203 7.78 -10.77 21.77
N GLN A 204 8.82 -11.39 21.19
CA GLN A 204 10.21 -10.88 21.25
C GLN A 204 10.35 -9.52 20.54
N VAL A 205 9.65 -9.33 19.43
CA VAL A 205 9.60 -8.03 18.71
C VAL A 205 8.99 -6.95 19.61
N ILE A 206 7.87 -7.22 20.28
CA ILE A 206 7.24 -6.27 21.21
C ILE A 206 8.17 -5.93 22.38
N GLU A 207 8.81 -6.93 22.98
CA GLU A 207 9.80 -6.71 24.04
C GLU A 207 10.96 -5.83 23.57
N SER A 208 11.45 -6.07 22.34
CA SER A 208 12.48 -5.24 21.72
C SER A 208 12.01 -3.80 21.51
N ILE A 209 10.79 -3.58 21.02
CA ILE A 209 10.20 -2.24 20.86
C ILE A 209 10.17 -1.50 22.20
N ILE A 210 9.68 -2.16 23.27
CA ILE A 210 9.63 -1.58 24.61
C ILE A 210 11.05 -1.21 25.07
N SER A 211 12.02 -2.12 24.92
CA SER A 211 13.41 -1.87 25.31
C SER A 211 14.06 -0.68 24.58
N GLN A 212 13.68 -0.46 23.32
CA GLN A 212 14.18 0.63 22.49
C GLN A 212 13.49 1.96 22.78
N SER A 213 12.23 1.93 23.24
CA SER A 213 11.41 3.11 23.49
C SER A 213 11.94 4.02 24.60
N GLY A 214 12.73 3.47 25.52
CA GLY A 214 13.16 4.17 26.73
C GLY A 214 12.08 4.29 27.81
N LEU A 215 10.90 3.71 27.59
CA LEU A 215 9.82 3.59 28.58
C LEU A 215 9.95 2.27 29.35
N THR A 216 9.42 2.25 30.57
CA THR A 216 9.12 0.99 31.28
C THR A 216 7.97 0.26 30.59
N ALA A 217 7.88 -1.05 30.82
CA ALA A 217 6.77 -1.86 30.29
C ALA A 217 5.40 -1.32 30.76
N GLU A 218 5.32 -0.86 32.02
CA GLU A 218 4.11 -0.26 32.57
C GLU A 218 3.72 1.04 31.85
N GLU A 219 4.66 1.99 31.70
CA GLU A 219 4.41 3.24 30.96
C GLU A 219 3.97 2.99 29.51
N PHE A 220 4.58 2.00 28.85
CA PHE A 220 4.19 1.61 27.51
C PHE A 220 2.76 1.05 27.47
N CYS A 221 2.37 0.26 28.48
CA CYS A 221 1.07 -0.40 28.56
C CYS A 221 -0.07 0.48 29.08
N LEU A 222 0.23 1.61 29.74
CA LEU A 222 -0.77 2.56 30.25
C LEU A 222 -1.49 3.36 29.15
N ARG A 223 -1.01 3.30 27.91
CA ARG A 223 -1.59 4.01 26.76
C ARG A 223 -1.96 3.06 25.63
N LEU A 224 -2.91 3.51 24.81
CA LEU A 224 -3.24 2.84 23.57
C LEU A 224 -2.04 2.92 22.61
N GLN A 225 -1.64 1.77 22.07
CA GLN A 225 -0.56 1.65 21.10
C GLN A 225 -1.16 1.16 19.79
N VAL A 226 -1.10 1.99 18.77
CA VAL A 226 -1.53 1.61 17.42
C VAL A 226 -0.34 1.00 16.71
N MET A 227 -0.51 -0.23 16.22
CA MET A 227 0.52 -0.95 15.49
C MET A 227 0.02 -1.38 14.13
N ASP A 228 0.86 -1.31 13.11
CA ASP A 228 0.54 -1.76 11.76
C ASP A 228 1.56 -2.82 11.34
N GLY A 229 1.06 -3.83 10.62
CA GLY A 229 1.88 -4.90 10.04
C GLY A 229 1.11 -5.64 8.95
N ASP A 230 1.74 -6.68 8.41
CA ASP A 230 1.06 -7.56 7.47
C ASP A 230 0.04 -8.48 8.17
N LEU A 231 -0.77 -9.20 7.38
CA LEU A 231 -1.80 -10.08 7.92
C LEU A 231 -1.22 -11.20 8.80
N GLY A 232 -0.05 -11.75 8.43
CA GLY A 232 0.62 -12.81 9.17
C GLY A 232 1.09 -12.31 10.55
N THR A 233 1.69 -11.13 10.60
CA THR A 233 2.08 -10.46 11.85
C THR A 233 0.88 -10.31 12.78
N ILE A 234 -0.26 -9.87 12.25
CA ILE A 234 -1.49 -9.65 13.03
C ILE A 234 -2.08 -10.98 13.53
N GLN A 235 -2.08 -12.03 12.70
CA GLN A 235 -2.53 -13.37 13.11
C GLN A 235 -1.64 -13.94 14.23
N ASN A 236 -0.33 -13.78 14.11
CA ASN A 236 0.63 -14.18 15.13
C ASN A 236 0.44 -13.40 16.43
N PHE A 237 0.25 -12.09 16.36
CA PHE A 237 -0.06 -11.25 17.51
C PHE A 237 -1.35 -11.68 18.21
N ASN A 238 -2.42 -11.90 17.45
CA ASN A 238 -3.70 -12.35 18.01
C ASN A 238 -3.59 -13.72 18.67
N SER A 239 -2.82 -14.63 18.08
CA SER A 239 -2.52 -15.95 18.67
C SER A 239 -1.76 -15.80 20.00
N LEU A 240 -0.73 -14.95 20.04
CA LEU A 240 0.01 -14.64 21.26
C LEU A 240 -0.92 -14.06 22.34
N ARG A 241 -1.75 -13.08 21.98
CA ARG A 241 -2.70 -12.42 22.88
C ARG A 241 -3.71 -13.40 23.45
N ALA A 242 -4.20 -14.34 22.65
CA ALA A 242 -5.10 -15.39 23.09
C ALA A 242 -4.42 -16.34 24.10
N LEU A 243 -3.17 -16.75 23.84
CA LEU A 243 -2.40 -17.61 24.76
C LEU A 243 -2.10 -16.95 26.10
N ARG A 244 -1.95 -15.62 26.12
CA ARG A 244 -1.65 -14.85 27.34
C ARG A 244 -2.91 -14.31 28.06
N THR A 245 -4.10 -14.57 27.52
CA THR A 245 -5.37 -14.14 28.12
C THR A 245 -6.06 -15.33 28.81
N PRO A 246 -6.54 -15.19 30.07
CA PRO A 246 -6.53 -13.99 30.89
C PRO A 246 -5.20 -13.79 31.65
N SER A 247 -4.76 -12.53 31.75
CA SER A 247 -3.67 -12.13 32.65
C SER A 247 -4.00 -10.77 33.27
N ALA A 248 -3.72 -10.64 34.57
CA ALA A 248 -3.88 -9.38 35.31
C ALA A 248 -2.77 -8.36 34.99
N HIS A 249 -1.69 -8.81 34.37
CA HIS A 249 -0.52 -8.01 34.02
C HIS A 249 -0.66 -7.43 32.59
N PRO A 250 -0.76 -6.10 32.42
CA PRO A 250 -0.90 -5.45 31.11
C PRO A 250 0.18 -5.85 30.09
N GLU A 251 1.42 -5.94 30.56
CA GLU A 251 2.60 -6.34 29.77
C GLU A 251 2.50 -7.78 29.23
N HIS A 252 1.71 -8.62 29.88
CA HIS A 252 1.45 -9.98 29.42
C HIS A 252 0.21 -10.05 28.53
N ASN A 253 -0.89 -9.38 28.89
CA ASN A 253 -2.14 -9.50 28.13
C ASN A 253 -2.13 -8.73 26.80
N LEU A 254 -1.30 -7.70 26.65
CA LEU A 254 -1.16 -6.89 25.43
C LEU A 254 -2.48 -6.26 24.95
N HIS A 255 -3.44 -6.06 25.85
CA HIS A 255 -4.76 -5.52 25.50
C HIS A 255 -4.70 -4.03 25.11
N ASN A 256 -3.63 -3.32 25.44
CA ASN A 256 -3.41 -1.92 25.09
C ASN A 256 -2.91 -1.74 23.64
N ILE A 257 -2.56 -2.82 22.95
CA ILE A 257 -2.11 -2.80 21.56
C ILE A 257 -3.30 -3.07 20.63
N SER A 258 -3.51 -2.15 19.70
CA SER A 258 -4.45 -2.29 18.60
C SER A 258 -3.68 -2.45 17.30
N PHE A 259 -3.62 -3.67 16.79
CA PHE A 259 -3.05 -3.96 15.47
C PHE A 259 -4.04 -3.64 14.35
N GLN A 260 -3.60 -2.90 13.34
CA GLN A 260 -4.35 -2.63 12.13
C GLN A 260 -3.65 -3.27 10.92
N LEU A 261 -4.45 -3.65 9.93
CA LEU A 261 -3.93 -4.19 8.68
C LEU A 261 -3.27 -3.06 7.88
N GLY A 262 -2.02 -3.28 7.48
CA GLY A 262 -1.31 -2.30 6.65
C GLY A 262 -2.06 -2.01 5.35
N ALA A 263 -2.40 -0.72 5.14
CA ALA A 263 -3.14 -0.29 3.94
C ALA A 263 -2.38 -0.64 2.64
N SER A 264 -1.05 -0.51 2.65
CA SER A 264 -0.20 -0.87 1.51
C SER A 264 -0.24 -2.38 1.22
N HIS A 265 -0.11 -3.23 2.24
CA HIS A 265 -0.23 -4.68 2.06
C HIS A 265 -1.61 -5.09 1.55
N THR A 266 -2.66 -4.44 2.02
CA THR A 266 -4.04 -4.65 1.54
C THR A 266 -4.15 -4.35 0.05
N LEU A 267 -3.65 -3.17 -0.39
CA LEU A 267 -3.58 -2.79 -1.79
C LEU A 267 -2.76 -3.81 -2.60
N TRP A 268 -1.56 -4.15 -2.14
CA TRP A 268 -0.65 -5.03 -2.86
C TRP A 268 -1.21 -6.44 -3.05
N ASN A 269 -1.78 -7.03 -2.00
CA ASN A 269 -2.34 -8.39 -2.06
C ASN A 269 -3.57 -8.46 -2.98
N ILE A 270 -4.48 -7.48 -2.87
CA ILE A 270 -5.68 -7.45 -3.72
C ILE A 270 -5.30 -7.13 -5.17
N ALA A 271 -4.41 -6.17 -5.39
CA ALA A 271 -3.92 -5.82 -6.72
C ALA A 271 -3.22 -6.99 -7.40
N GLN A 272 -2.39 -7.74 -6.67
CA GLN A 272 -1.74 -8.94 -7.18
C GLN A 272 -2.77 -10.00 -7.59
N ASN A 273 -3.76 -10.27 -6.75
CA ASN A 273 -4.82 -11.22 -7.07
C ASN A 273 -5.63 -10.80 -8.31
N ILE A 274 -5.99 -9.51 -8.40
CA ILE A 274 -6.68 -8.95 -9.57
C ILE A 274 -5.80 -9.05 -10.83
N LEU A 275 -4.52 -8.69 -10.74
CA LEU A 275 -3.60 -8.80 -11.87
C LEU A 275 -3.46 -10.23 -12.34
N THR A 276 -3.28 -11.20 -11.43
CA THR A 276 -3.18 -12.62 -11.75
C THR A 276 -4.45 -13.12 -12.43
N ALA A 277 -5.64 -12.79 -11.90
CA ALA A 277 -6.92 -13.19 -12.47
C ALA A 277 -7.13 -12.65 -13.90
N HIS A 278 -6.59 -11.46 -14.20
CA HIS A 278 -6.71 -10.81 -15.51
C HIS A 278 -5.44 -10.93 -16.37
N PHE A 279 -4.41 -11.64 -15.92
CA PHE A 279 -3.11 -11.64 -16.59
C PHE A 279 -3.23 -12.23 -17.98
N GLY A 280 -3.98 -13.33 -18.10
CA GLY A 280 -4.15 -14.12 -19.31
C GLY A 280 -3.04 -15.15 -19.52
N ASP A 281 -3.08 -15.85 -20.65
CA ASP A 281 -2.11 -16.87 -21.05
C ASP A 281 -1.22 -16.39 -22.21
N PRO A 282 0.05 -16.02 -21.96
CA PRO A 282 0.98 -15.57 -22.99
C PRO A 282 1.29 -16.62 -24.07
N THR A 283 1.00 -17.90 -23.82
CA THR A 283 1.20 -18.97 -24.81
C THR A 283 0.08 -19.05 -25.83
N LYS A 284 -1.06 -18.39 -25.57
CA LYS A 284 -2.23 -18.37 -26.45
C LYS A 284 -2.33 -17.01 -27.15
N THR A 285 -2.00 -16.97 -28.44
CA THR A 285 -2.05 -15.73 -29.25
C THR A 285 -3.43 -15.06 -29.35
N ASN A 286 -4.51 -15.79 -29.06
CA ASN A 286 -5.87 -15.27 -29.06
C ASN A 286 -6.32 -14.72 -27.69
N ASP A 287 -5.50 -14.90 -26.65
CA ASP A 287 -5.73 -14.37 -25.32
C ASP A 287 -5.41 -12.86 -25.29
N LEU A 288 -6.37 -12.08 -24.77
CA LEU A 288 -6.28 -10.61 -24.71
C LEU A 288 -6.14 -10.12 -23.26
N GLY A 289 -5.49 -10.93 -22.41
CA GLY A 289 -5.18 -10.61 -21.03
C GLY A 289 -4.23 -9.42 -20.89
N ALA A 290 -3.95 -9.08 -19.63
CA ALA A 290 -3.05 -7.98 -19.28
C ALA A 290 -1.65 -8.12 -19.92
N TRP A 291 -1.14 -9.35 -20.10
CA TRP A 291 0.15 -9.63 -20.72
C TRP A 291 0.29 -9.02 -22.13
N HIS A 292 -0.81 -9.00 -22.90
CA HIS A 292 -0.80 -8.50 -24.28
C HIS A 292 -0.53 -6.99 -24.33
N TYR A 293 -1.04 -6.25 -23.35
CA TYR A 293 -0.79 -4.81 -23.21
C TYR A 293 0.66 -4.54 -22.80
N LEU A 294 1.21 -5.33 -21.87
CA LEU A 294 2.61 -5.22 -21.46
C LEU A 294 3.54 -5.46 -22.66
N HIS A 295 3.28 -6.52 -23.42
CA HIS A 295 4.04 -6.84 -24.63
C HIS A 295 3.99 -5.69 -25.64
N ALA A 296 2.80 -5.14 -25.90
CA ALA A 296 2.62 -4.00 -26.82
C ALA A 296 3.35 -2.73 -26.36
N LEU A 297 3.53 -2.56 -25.05
CA LEU A 297 4.28 -1.44 -24.44
C LEU A 297 5.79 -1.70 -24.32
N GLY A 298 6.28 -2.85 -24.79
CA GLY A 298 7.69 -3.24 -24.66
C GLY A 298 8.12 -3.59 -23.23
N ILE A 299 7.16 -3.91 -22.36
CA ILE A 299 7.40 -4.33 -20.98
C ILE A 299 7.46 -5.87 -20.95
N PRO A 300 8.43 -6.50 -20.25
CA PRO A 300 8.47 -7.95 -20.09
C PRO A 300 7.12 -8.51 -19.63
N SER A 301 6.60 -9.49 -20.38
CA SER A 301 5.22 -9.99 -20.27
C SER A 301 5.16 -11.52 -20.15
N ASP A 302 6.31 -12.18 -20.04
CA ASP A 302 6.44 -13.63 -19.95
C ASP A 302 5.91 -14.18 -18.61
N LYS A 303 5.93 -13.36 -17.56
CA LYS A 303 5.34 -13.65 -16.26
C LYS A 303 4.74 -12.41 -15.63
N ALA A 304 3.75 -12.61 -14.75
CA ALA A 304 3.31 -11.54 -13.86
C ALA A 304 4.51 -11.02 -13.04
N VAL A 305 4.51 -9.72 -12.75
CA VAL A 305 5.61 -9.02 -12.05
C VAL A 305 6.02 -9.82 -10.80
N PRO A 306 7.33 -10.00 -10.53
CA PRO A 306 7.78 -10.73 -9.34
C PRO A 306 7.15 -10.15 -8.06
N LYS A 307 6.77 -11.03 -7.13
CA LYS A 307 6.09 -10.74 -5.84
C LYS A 307 6.77 -9.66 -4.95
N LYS A 308 7.95 -9.15 -5.31
CA LYS A 308 8.75 -8.22 -4.51
C LYS A 308 8.79 -6.78 -5.06
N ASP A 309 8.25 -6.52 -6.25
CA ASP A 309 8.23 -5.17 -6.85
C ASP A 309 6.80 -4.65 -7.03
N PHE A 310 6.17 -4.33 -5.89
CA PHE A 310 4.78 -3.89 -5.85
C PHE A 310 4.56 -2.54 -6.54
N ASP A 311 5.54 -1.64 -6.50
CA ASP A 311 5.47 -0.36 -7.19
C ASP A 311 5.42 -0.57 -8.71
N GLN A 312 6.31 -1.41 -9.25
CA GLN A 312 6.28 -1.76 -10.67
C GLN A 312 4.98 -2.47 -11.06
N MET A 313 4.45 -3.33 -10.19
CA MET A 313 3.16 -4.00 -10.41
C MET A 313 2.02 -3.00 -10.57
N ILE A 314 1.84 -2.09 -9.60
CA ILE A 314 0.77 -1.09 -9.64
C ILE A 314 0.94 -0.15 -10.84
N ASN A 315 2.17 0.29 -11.13
CA ASN A 315 2.46 1.12 -12.30
C ASN A 315 2.12 0.42 -13.62
N ASN A 316 2.37 -0.88 -13.72
CA ASN A 316 2.00 -1.69 -14.88
C ASN A 316 0.48 -1.83 -15.00
N MET A 317 -0.24 -2.08 -13.90
CA MET A 317 -1.71 -2.09 -13.90
C MET A 317 -2.27 -0.75 -14.37
N GLU A 318 -1.71 0.38 -13.93
CA GLU A 318 -2.14 1.71 -14.34
C GLU A 318 -1.96 1.93 -15.85
N LYS A 319 -0.79 1.56 -16.40
CA LYS A 319 -0.53 1.64 -17.85
C LYS A 319 -1.52 0.82 -18.67
N ILE A 320 -1.81 -0.41 -18.24
CA ILE A 320 -2.76 -1.31 -18.92
C ILE A 320 -4.18 -0.73 -18.86
N HIS A 321 -4.56 -0.18 -17.70
CA HIS A 321 -5.87 0.44 -17.50
C HIS A 321 -6.03 1.68 -18.38
N GLU A 322 -5.06 2.58 -18.38
CA GLU A 322 -5.09 3.80 -19.19
C GLU A 322 -5.07 3.49 -20.69
N ALA A 323 -4.29 2.50 -21.13
CA ALA A 323 -4.31 2.02 -22.52
C ALA A 323 -5.66 1.41 -22.92
N SER A 324 -6.32 0.69 -22.00
CA SER A 324 -7.65 0.13 -22.23
C SER A 324 -8.71 1.23 -22.36
N ILE A 325 -8.69 2.23 -21.46
CA ILE A 325 -9.56 3.41 -21.55
C ILE A 325 -9.32 4.18 -22.85
N PHE A 326 -8.06 4.37 -23.24
CA PHE A 326 -7.72 5.06 -24.49
C PHE A 326 -8.36 4.37 -25.69
N HIS A 327 -8.29 3.03 -25.75
CA HIS A 327 -8.99 2.26 -26.78
C HIS A 327 -10.51 2.48 -26.73
N CYS A 328 -11.13 2.40 -25.55
CA CYS A 328 -12.57 2.64 -25.37
C CYS A 328 -12.99 4.03 -25.88
N LEU A 329 -12.25 5.08 -25.54
CA LEU A 329 -12.50 6.45 -26.00
C LEU A 329 -12.41 6.55 -27.53
N ARG A 330 -11.40 5.92 -28.14
CA ARG A 330 -11.23 5.89 -29.60
C ARG A 330 -12.37 5.14 -30.30
N VAL A 331 -12.94 4.12 -29.66
CA VAL A 331 -14.13 3.41 -30.15
C VAL A 331 -15.37 4.32 -30.09
N ILE A 332 -15.57 5.07 -29.01
CA ILE A 332 -16.67 6.05 -28.90
C ILE A 332 -16.55 7.15 -29.95
N MET A 333 -15.34 7.66 -30.17
CA MET A 333 -15.08 8.74 -31.12
C MET A 333 -15.07 8.26 -32.58
N GLY A 334 -15.06 6.95 -32.85
CA GLY A 334 -14.96 6.40 -34.20
C GLY A 334 -13.58 6.56 -34.84
N THR A 335 -12.55 6.88 -34.06
CA THR A 335 -11.22 7.26 -34.54
C THR A 335 -10.21 6.12 -34.43
N THR A 336 -10.60 4.86 -34.23
CA THR A 336 -9.66 3.76 -33.89
C THR A 336 -8.50 3.58 -34.88
N ARG A 337 -8.69 3.94 -36.16
CA ARG A 337 -7.70 3.82 -37.23
C ARG A 337 -6.87 5.08 -37.47
N ASP A 338 -7.20 6.18 -36.81
CA ASP A 338 -6.55 7.47 -37.05
C ASP A 338 -5.13 7.45 -36.48
N GLN A 339 -4.26 8.34 -36.93
CA GLN A 339 -2.98 8.52 -36.26
C GLN A 339 -3.20 9.10 -34.86
N VAL A 340 -2.34 8.69 -33.91
CA VAL A 340 -2.32 9.26 -32.57
C VAL A 340 -1.56 10.58 -32.66
N ALA A 341 -2.19 11.69 -32.26
CA ALA A 341 -1.52 12.99 -32.24
C ALA A 341 -0.44 13.00 -31.15
N GLU A 342 0.71 13.62 -31.44
CA GLU A 342 1.78 13.78 -30.45
C GLU A 342 1.38 14.70 -29.28
N THR A 343 0.45 15.65 -29.53
CA THR A 343 -0.05 16.57 -28.52
C THR A 343 -1.59 16.58 -28.50
N PRO A 344 -2.23 16.54 -27.32
CA PRO A 344 -3.68 16.66 -27.20
C PRO A 344 -4.18 18.00 -27.74
N GLY A 345 -5.19 17.97 -28.61
CA GLY A 345 -5.87 19.17 -29.10
C GLY A 345 -6.85 19.76 -28.08
N LYS A 346 -7.58 20.82 -28.44
CA LYS A 346 -8.74 21.29 -27.65
C LYS A 346 -10.06 20.87 -28.29
N ILE A 347 -11.04 20.54 -27.47
CA ILE A 347 -12.42 20.27 -27.90
C ILE A 347 -13.43 21.02 -27.04
N GLU A 348 -14.61 21.27 -27.60
CA GLU A 348 -15.73 21.87 -26.87
C GLU A 348 -16.07 21.07 -25.60
N THR A 349 -16.26 21.77 -24.48
CA THR A 349 -16.53 21.14 -23.17
C THR A 349 -17.79 20.26 -23.18
N CYS A 350 -18.82 20.66 -23.92
CA CYS A 350 -20.02 19.84 -24.10
C CYS A 350 -19.69 18.49 -24.78
N LYS A 351 -18.85 18.51 -25.81
CA LYS A 351 -18.39 17.30 -26.52
C LYS A 351 -17.48 16.45 -25.63
N TRP A 352 -16.61 17.09 -24.84
CA TRP A 352 -15.80 16.41 -23.83
C TRP A 352 -16.66 15.61 -22.85
N ASN A 353 -17.66 16.24 -22.24
CA ASN A 353 -18.57 15.58 -21.31
C ASN A 353 -19.34 14.43 -21.98
N GLN A 354 -19.88 14.65 -23.18
CA GLN A 354 -20.62 13.63 -23.94
C GLN A 354 -19.77 12.38 -24.24
N ILE A 355 -18.49 12.56 -24.61
CA ILE A 355 -17.60 11.42 -24.91
C ILE A 355 -17.32 10.61 -23.64
N ILE A 356 -17.08 11.27 -22.50
CA ILE A 356 -16.81 10.59 -21.24
C ILE A 356 -18.04 9.82 -20.77
N GLU A 357 -19.23 10.43 -20.81
CA GLU A 357 -20.49 9.78 -20.46
C GLU A 357 -20.76 8.56 -21.36
N ALA A 358 -20.64 8.71 -22.68
CA ALA A 358 -20.83 7.60 -23.61
C ALA A 358 -19.81 6.46 -23.39
N CYS A 359 -18.57 6.81 -23.00
CA CYS A 359 -17.55 5.82 -22.65
C CYS A 359 -17.90 5.09 -21.36
N TYR A 360 -18.37 5.82 -20.34
CA TYR A 360 -18.82 5.25 -19.09
C TYR A 360 -19.99 4.29 -19.31
N ASP A 361 -21.06 4.75 -19.99
CA ASP A 361 -22.27 3.97 -20.23
C ASP A 361 -21.98 2.67 -20.96
N ARG A 362 -21.10 2.72 -21.98
CA ARG A 362 -20.79 1.57 -22.83
C ARG A 362 -19.82 0.58 -22.21
N PHE A 363 -18.88 1.02 -21.36
CA PHE A 363 -17.76 0.18 -20.93
C PHE A 363 -17.57 0.04 -19.41
N PHE A 364 -18.10 0.94 -18.61
CA PHE A 364 -17.86 0.98 -17.16
C PHE A 364 -19.13 0.76 -16.33
N SER A 365 -20.29 1.10 -16.89
CA SER A 365 -21.57 1.00 -16.20
C SER A 365 -21.85 -0.45 -15.73
N PRO A 366 -22.58 -0.63 -14.62
CA PRO A 366 -23.07 -1.94 -14.22
C PRO A 366 -23.91 -2.60 -15.32
N GLU A 367 -24.66 -1.82 -16.10
CA GLU A 367 -25.49 -2.31 -17.19
C GLU A 367 -24.69 -2.87 -18.37
N ALA A 368 -23.59 -2.22 -18.75
CA ALA A 368 -22.67 -2.74 -19.77
C ALA A 368 -22.12 -4.12 -19.39
N ARG A 369 -21.78 -4.30 -18.11
CA ARG A 369 -21.28 -5.58 -17.58
C ARG A 369 -22.37 -6.66 -17.55
N ARG A 370 -23.57 -6.34 -17.06
CA ARG A 370 -24.69 -7.29 -16.96
C ARG A 370 -25.25 -7.72 -18.32
N SER A 371 -25.24 -6.82 -19.31
CA SER A 371 -25.73 -7.09 -20.67
C SER A 371 -24.76 -7.91 -21.53
N THR A 372 -23.50 -8.04 -21.12
CA THR A 372 -22.47 -8.78 -21.86
C THR A 372 -22.37 -10.22 -21.37
N SER A 373 -22.70 -11.20 -22.22
CA SER A 373 -22.51 -12.63 -21.92
C SER A 373 -21.07 -13.07 -22.18
N LYS A 374 -20.51 -13.87 -21.26
CA LYS A 374 -19.19 -14.49 -21.39
C LYS A 374 -19.13 -15.47 -22.57
N GLU A 375 -20.22 -16.20 -22.81
CA GLU A 375 -20.34 -17.19 -23.88
C GLU A 375 -20.47 -16.51 -25.24
N ALA A 376 -21.28 -15.46 -25.33
CA ALA A 376 -21.54 -14.76 -26.58
C ALA A 376 -20.41 -13.81 -26.99
N SER A 377 -19.73 -13.17 -26.03
CA SER A 377 -18.68 -12.17 -26.30
C SER A 377 -17.57 -12.22 -25.25
N PRO A 378 -16.78 -13.32 -25.23
CA PRO A 378 -15.77 -13.56 -24.18
C PRO A 378 -14.72 -12.45 -24.08
N LYS A 379 -14.33 -11.85 -25.22
CA LYS A 379 -13.34 -10.77 -25.27
C LYS A 379 -13.86 -9.47 -24.64
N LEU A 380 -15.09 -9.09 -24.98
CA LEU A 380 -15.72 -7.90 -24.39
C LEU A 380 -15.98 -8.14 -22.91
N PHE A 381 -16.50 -9.31 -22.54
CA PHE A 381 -16.72 -9.68 -21.15
C PHE A 381 -15.44 -9.51 -20.32
N ALA A 382 -14.31 -10.08 -20.78
CA ALA A 382 -13.03 -9.98 -20.10
C ALA A 382 -12.53 -8.53 -19.98
N LEU A 383 -12.67 -7.73 -21.05
CA LEU A 383 -12.30 -6.31 -21.03
C LEU A 383 -13.10 -5.52 -19.98
N LEU A 384 -14.42 -5.67 -19.96
CA LEU A 384 -15.30 -4.93 -19.04
C LEU A 384 -15.01 -5.27 -17.57
N HIS A 385 -14.77 -6.55 -17.26
CA HIS A 385 -14.43 -6.98 -15.91
C HIS A 385 -13.04 -6.46 -15.49
N ARG A 386 -12.05 -6.53 -16.39
CA ARG A 386 -10.71 -5.98 -16.11
C ARG A 386 -10.76 -4.47 -15.89
N LEU A 387 -11.51 -3.72 -16.71
CA LEU A 387 -11.67 -2.28 -16.57
C LEU A 387 -12.24 -1.92 -15.19
N HIS A 388 -13.26 -2.66 -14.74
CA HIS A 388 -13.80 -2.47 -13.41
C HIS A 388 -12.77 -2.80 -12.32
N ASP A 389 -12.18 -3.99 -12.34
CA ASP A 389 -11.33 -4.43 -11.23
C ASP A 389 -10.05 -3.59 -11.14
N PHE A 390 -9.44 -3.24 -12.28
CA PHE A 390 -8.29 -2.34 -12.30
C PHE A 390 -8.66 -0.94 -11.80
N SER A 391 -9.86 -0.43 -12.14
CA SER A 391 -10.28 0.88 -11.65
C SER A 391 -10.31 0.99 -10.12
N THR A 392 -10.64 -0.10 -9.41
CA THR A 392 -10.63 -0.13 -7.93
C THR A 392 -9.20 -0.07 -7.37
N VAL A 393 -8.26 -0.79 -7.97
CA VAL A 393 -6.83 -0.77 -7.58
C VAL A 393 -6.22 0.61 -7.81
N ILE A 394 -6.50 1.19 -8.98
CA ILE A 394 -6.01 2.52 -9.34
C ILE A 394 -6.62 3.58 -8.42
N GLU A 395 -7.90 3.48 -8.08
CA GLU A 395 -8.54 4.39 -7.14
C GLU A 395 -7.96 4.26 -5.74
N ALA A 396 -7.79 3.05 -5.20
CA ALA A 396 -7.19 2.86 -3.88
C ALA A 396 -5.78 3.47 -3.80
N ASN A 397 -4.92 3.21 -4.79
CA ASN A 397 -3.58 3.79 -4.84
C ASN A 397 -3.61 5.33 -4.90
N ARG A 398 -4.53 5.91 -5.69
CA ARG A 398 -4.66 7.36 -5.84
C ARG A 398 -5.26 8.01 -4.59
N ALA A 399 -6.23 7.37 -3.94
CA ALA A 399 -6.82 7.82 -2.68
C ALA A 399 -5.77 7.83 -1.56
N MET A 400 -4.97 6.77 -1.44
CA MET A 400 -3.84 6.70 -0.50
C MET A 400 -2.84 7.84 -0.73
N LYS A 401 -2.42 8.08 -1.98
CA LYS A 401 -1.50 9.18 -2.32
C LYS A 401 -2.09 10.57 -2.11
N ALA A 402 -3.41 10.71 -2.25
CA ALA A 402 -4.13 11.96 -2.00
C ALA A 402 -4.41 12.20 -0.51
N GLY A 403 -4.17 11.21 0.36
CA GLY A 403 -4.59 11.27 1.76
C GLY A 403 -6.10 11.30 1.94
N ASP A 404 -6.90 10.72 1.05
CA ASP A 404 -8.36 10.71 1.18
C ASP A 404 -8.84 9.37 1.74
N ILE A 405 -9.08 9.34 3.05
CA ILE A 405 -9.46 8.14 3.79
C ILE A 405 -10.85 7.69 3.36
N GLY A 406 -11.78 8.62 3.15
CA GLY A 406 -13.15 8.32 2.76
C GLY A 406 -13.22 7.61 1.41
N ARG A 407 -12.44 8.09 0.43
CA ARG A 407 -12.30 7.42 -0.88
C ARG A 407 -11.72 6.01 -0.75
N LEU A 408 -10.70 5.85 0.11
CA LEU A 408 -10.08 4.54 0.34
C LEU A 408 -11.06 3.55 1.00
N VAL A 409 -11.82 4.00 2.00
CA VAL A 409 -12.82 3.18 2.70
C VAL A 409 -13.93 2.72 1.74
N ASN A 410 -14.37 3.58 0.82
CA ASN A 410 -15.34 3.18 -0.21
C ASN A 410 -14.81 2.04 -1.09
N ILE A 411 -13.54 2.11 -1.49
CA ILE A 411 -12.91 1.00 -2.24
C ILE A 411 -12.78 -0.26 -1.37
N TRP A 412 -12.46 -0.12 -0.09
CA TRP A 412 -12.37 -1.27 0.81
C TRP A 412 -13.71 -1.98 0.99
N LYS A 413 -14.83 -1.24 1.07
CA LYS A 413 -16.18 -1.85 1.06
C LYS A 413 -16.43 -2.66 -0.19
N ILE A 414 -16.08 -2.12 -1.36
CA ILE A 414 -16.17 -2.83 -2.64
C ILE A 414 -15.32 -4.10 -2.60
N TRP A 415 -14.09 -4.01 -2.09
CA TRP A 415 -13.17 -5.14 -1.96
C TRP A 415 -13.62 -6.20 -0.95
N CYS A 416 -14.31 -5.85 0.14
CA CYS A 416 -14.85 -6.83 1.08
C CYS A 416 -15.75 -7.88 0.42
N ILE A 417 -16.43 -7.50 -0.67
CA ILE A 417 -17.28 -8.39 -1.46
C ILE A 417 -16.50 -8.99 -2.63
N MET A 418 -15.78 -8.14 -3.38
CA MET A 418 -15.06 -8.58 -4.57
C MET A 418 -13.99 -9.63 -4.27
N SER A 419 -13.27 -9.49 -3.14
CA SER A 419 -12.19 -10.42 -2.78
C SER A 419 -12.68 -11.85 -2.57
N GLN A 420 -13.95 -12.04 -2.19
CA GLN A 420 -14.55 -13.37 -2.03
C GLN A 420 -14.68 -14.13 -3.36
N ALA A 421 -14.76 -13.39 -4.48
CA ALA A 421 -14.83 -13.96 -5.82
C ALA A 421 -13.45 -14.15 -6.46
N LEU A 422 -12.39 -13.57 -5.89
CA LEU A 422 -11.02 -13.74 -6.36
C LEU A 422 -10.47 -15.07 -5.82
N THR A 423 -10.31 -16.06 -6.69
CA THR A 423 -9.63 -17.31 -6.33
C THR A 423 -8.17 -17.00 -6.01
N ALA A 424 -7.79 -17.05 -4.73
CA ALA A 424 -6.40 -17.04 -4.34
C ALA A 424 -5.70 -18.25 -4.96
N ASP A 425 -4.60 -18.03 -5.66
CA ASP A 425 -3.66 -19.10 -5.93
C ASP A 425 -3.18 -19.61 -4.57
N THR A 426 -3.35 -20.90 -4.30
CA THR A 426 -3.28 -21.57 -2.98
C THR A 426 -1.89 -21.60 -2.34
N SER A 427 -1.01 -20.65 -2.66
CA SER A 427 0.37 -20.55 -2.17
C SER A 427 0.62 -19.37 -1.22
N SER A 428 -0.38 -18.54 -0.92
CA SER A 428 -0.28 -17.57 0.19
C SER A 428 -1.59 -17.55 0.95
N THR A 429 -1.53 -18.14 2.14
CA THR A 429 -2.35 -17.89 3.33
C THR A 429 -3.70 -17.22 3.07
N THR A 430 -4.74 -18.03 3.26
CA THR A 430 -6.17 -17.69 3.41
C THR A 430 -6.48 -16.27 3.88
N PHE A 431 -7.43 -15.64 3.17
CA PHE A 431 -8.10 -14.37 3.51
C PHE A 431 -8.58 -14.28 4.94
#